data_AF-A0A520PAM2-F1
#
_entry.id   AF-A0A520PAM2-F1
#
_cell.length_a   1.000
_cell.length_b   1.000
_cell.length_c   1.000
_cell.angle_alpha   90.00
_cell.angle_beta   90.00
_cell.angle_gamma   90.00
#
_symmetry.space_group_name_H-M   'P 1'
#
loop_
_entity.id
_entity.type
_entity.pdbx_description
1 polymer ?
#
loop_
_entity_poly.entity_id
_entity_poly.type
_entity_poly.pdbx_seq_one_letter_code
_entity_poly.pdbx_strand_id
1 'polypeptide(L)'
;MKKYKNFQIPELFAPTKDLKKLKIEAANLVSWDLTQRQCCDLELLMNGGFYPLNGFLNEKDYFSVLENMRMADNSLWPIPINLDVSKIFAKDLKINQKISLRDPEGVILAILEISDIYTPNKEKEAELVFGTNDIAHPSVNYLHNKAGDVYLGGKIIGIQPVVHYDFRAIRDTPNELRSFFQKVGWDRIVAFQTRNPLHRAHQELTFKAAKEAQANLLIHPVVGMGKPGDIDHFTRVRCYEAVINQYPATTTSMSLLNLAMRMAGPREAIWHGLIRKNHGCTHLIIGRDHAGPGKDSNGDSFYGPYDAQKLFKEYEDEMGIEMVDFKHMVYVQERAQYEPFEEIKDKDKITVLNISGTELRRRLNEGLDIPEWFSFPSVVKELRKTKPARSKQGFTVLFTGFSGSGKSTIANALLIKLMEMGGRPVTLLDGDVVRKNLSSELGFSKEHRDLNIRRIGYVASEITKNGGIAICAPIAPYASTRDAIREDIEKFGAFIEIHVATSIEECERRDRKGLYKLAREGKIKEFTGISDPYDVPQCPELSLETEDIDVDKCAHQVILKLESMGLIKA
;
A
#
# COMPACT_ATOMS: atom_id res chain seq x y z
N MET A 1 19.76 26.05 -33.51
CA MET A 1 20.82 25.41 -32.68
C MET A 1 20.85 25.84 -31.20
N LYS A 2 20.24 26.96 -30.76
CA LYS A 2 20.20 27.34 -29.32
C LYS A 2 19.16 26.62 -28.44
N LYS A 3 18.22 25.84 -29.03
CA LYS A 3 17.09 25.20 -28.32
C LYS A 3 17.43 23.88 -27.60
N TYR A 4 18.68 23.41 -27.67
CA TYR A 4 19.08 22.06 -27.24
C TYR A 4 20.05 22.02 -26.04
N LYS A 5 20.29 23.15 -25.34
CA LYS A 5 21.36 23.19 -24.33
C LYS A 5 21.08 22.39 -23.04
N ASN A 6 19.82 22.07 -22.73
CA ASN A 6 19.45 21.27 -21.54
C ASN A 6 18.54 20.08 -21.92
N PHE A 7 18.95 19.27 -22.90
CA PHE A 7 18.16 18.10 -23.29
C PHE A 7 18.11 17.03 -22.20
N GLN A 8 19.23 16.80 -21.49
CA GLN A 8 19.33 15.81 -20.42
C GLN A 8 19.19 16.48 -19.04
N ILE A 9 18.51 15.80 -18.13
CA ILE A 9 18.45 16.16 -16.72
C ILE A 9 19.68 15.59 -16.01
N PRO A 10 20.33 16.37 -15.12
CA PRO A 10 21.44 15.87 -14.32
C PRO A 10 21.06 14.64 -13.49
N GLU A 11 21.89 13.61 -13.56
CA GLU A 11 21.83 12.40 -12.73
C GLU A 11 22.92 12.44 -11.65
N LEU A 12 22.74 11.69 -10.56
CA LEU A 12 23.67 11.66 -9.43
C LEU A 12 24.61 10.45 -9.45
N PHE A 13 24.66 9.70 -10.56
CA PHE A 13 25.58 8.57 -10.69
C PHE A 13 27.02 9.03 -10.80
N ALA A 14 27.91 8.39 -10.05
CA ALA A 14 29.33 8.63 -10.14
C ALA A 14 29.87 8.24 -11.52
N PRO A 15 30.92 8.93 -12.03
CA PRO A 15 31.54 8.60 -13.31
C PRO A 15 31.99 7.14 -13.35
N THR A 16 31.82 6.48 -14.51
CA THR A 16 32.15 5.04 -14.68
C THR A 16 33.57 4.69 -14.24
N LYS A 17 34.53 5.60 -14.44
CA LYS A 17 35.94 5.45 -14.03
C LYS A 17 36.13 5.34 -12.52
N ASP A 18 35.24 5.93 -11.71
CA ASP A 18 35.34 6.00 -10.25
C ASP A 18 34.53 4.89 -9.55
N LEU A 19 33.60 4.25 -10.26
CA LEU A 19 32.68 3.24 -9.70
C LEU A 19 33.38 2.09 -8.99
N LYS A 20 34.46 1.54 -9.57
CA LYS A 20 35.19 0.42 -8.94
C LYS A 20 35.79 0.81 -7.60
N LYS A 21 36.36 2.03 -7.51
CA LYS A 21 36.92 2.57 -6.28
C LYS A 21 35.82 2.83 -5.26
N LEU A 22 34.74 3.48 -5.67
CA LEU A 22 33.61 3.81 -4.79
C LEU A 22 32.90 2.56 -4.26
N LYS A 23 32.77 1.49 -5.05
CA LYS A 23 32.23 0.21 -4.57
C LYS A 23 33.08 -0.40 -3.45
N ILE A 24 34.41 -0.34 -3.58
CA ILE A 24 35.34 -0.83 -2.55
C ILE A 24 35.27 0.06 -1.30
N GLU A 25 35.23 1.39 -1.47
CA GLU A 25 35.05 2.35 -0.37
C GLU A 25 33.74 2.06 0.38
N ALA A 26 32.62 2.03 -0.35
CA ALA A 26 31.28 1.81 0.19
C ALA A 26 31.13 0.48 0.93
N ALA A 27 31.83 -0.58 0.52
CA ALA A 27 31.79 -1.86 1.20
C ALA A 27 32.33 -1.79 2.64
N ASN A 28 33.18 -0.81 2.96
CA ASN A 28 33.81 -0.63 4.26
C ASN A 28 33.17 0.50 5.11
N LEU A 29 32.18 1.21 4.58
CA LEU A 29 31.48 2.26 5.32
C LEU A 29 30.42 1.66 6.26
N VAL A 30 30.08 2.41 7.32
CA VAL A 30 28.83 2.19 8.06
C VAL A 30 27.68 2.24 7.07
N SER A 31 26.80 1.23 7.11
CA SER A 31 25.71 1.12 6.14
C SER A 31 24.33 1.20 6.78
N TRP A 32 23.42 1.81 6.03
CA TRP A 32 22.00 1.84 6.31
C TRP A 32 21.25 1.04 5.24
N ASP A 33 20.43 0.09 5.68
CA ASP A 33 19.53 -0.63 4.80
C ASP A 33 18.25 0.18 4.64
N LEU A 34 17.97 0.58 3.41
CA LEU A 34 16.88 1.48 3.08
C LEU A 34 15.53 0.78 3.25
N THR A 35 14.55 1.54 3.73
CA THR A 35 13.15 1.11 3.64
C THR A 35 12.66 1.18 2.19
N GLN A 36 11.56 0.49 1.88
CA GLN A 36 10.96 0.54 0.54
C GLN A 36 10.66 1.98 0.06
N ARG A 37 10.22 2.87 0.98
CA ARG A 37 9.98 4.28 0.66
C ARG A 37 11.28 4.98 0.28
N GLN A 38 12.33 4.78 1.08
CA GLN A 38 13.65 5.37 0.85
C GLN A 38 14.30 4.84 -0.43
N CYS A 39 14.09 3.58 -0.81
CA CYS A 39 14.53 3.05 -2.10
C CYS A 39 13.87 3.78 -3.29
N CYS A 40 12.54 4.00 -3.23
CA CYS A 40 11.82 4.76 -4.26
C CYS A 40 12.35 6.19 -4.38
N ASP A 41 12.56 6.84 -3.23
CA ASP A 41 13.07 8.21 -3.19
C ASP A 41 14.52 8.29 -3.71
N LEU A 42 15.39 7.37 -3.30
CA LEU A 42 16.77 7.30 -3.76
C LEU A 42 16.85 7.08 -5.27
N GLU A 43 16.00 6.23 -5.84
CA GLU A 43 15.96 6.01 -7.28
C GLU A 43 15.66 7.31 -8.05
N LEU A 44 14.65 8.07 -7.61
CA LEU A 44 14.26 9.33 -8.25
C LEU A 44 15.23 10.48 -7.97
N LEU A 45 15.95 10.45 -6.84
CA LEU A 45 17.10 11.32 -6.63
C LEU A 45 18.21 11.00 -7.64
N MET A 46 18.61 9.73 -7.75
CA MET A 46 19.76 9.34 -8.57
C MET A 46 19.52 9.52 -10.07
N ASN A 47 18.32 9.18 -10.57
CA ASN A 47 18.00 9.25 -12.00
C ASN A 47 17.55 10.64 -12.48
N GLY A 48 17.52 11.65 -11.59
CA GLY A 48 17.14 13.02 -11.93
C GLY A 48 15.62 13.29 -11.89
N GLY A 49 14.80 12.31 -11.53
CA GLY A 49 13.35 12.48 -11.36
C GLY A 49 13.01 13.58 -10.34
N PHE A 50 13.85 13.77 -9.32
CA PHE A 50 13.73 14.82 -8.30
C PHE A 50 14.63 16.03 -8.48
N TYR A 51 15.21 16.24 -9.67
CA TYR A 51 15.95 17.47 -9.96
C TYR A 51 15.09 18.72 -9.60
N PRO A 52 15.61 19.72 -8.86
CA PRO A 52 17.03 20.01 -8.62
C PRO A 52 17.66 19.35 -7.38
N LEU A 53 16.96 18.46 -6.67
CA LEU A 53 17.54 17.78 -5.52
C LEU A 53 18.79 16.97 -5.91
N ASN A 54 19.82 17.03 -5.06
CA ASN A 54 21.07 16.29 -5.21
C ASN A 54 21.33 15.31 -4.07
N GLY A 55 20.32 15.08 -3.23
CA GLY A 55 20.36 14.16 -2.10
C GLY A 55 19.16 14.34 -1.18
N PHE A 56 19.22 13.74 0.00
CA PHE A 56 18.19 13.89 1.03
C PHE A 56 18.30 15.25 1.71
N LEU A 57 17.16 15.85 2.08
CA LEU A 57 17.10 17.22 2.56
C LEU A 57 17.92 17.42 3.85
N ASN A 58 18.81 18.42 3.82
CA ASN A 58 19.40 18.97 5.04
C ASN A 58 18.35 19.70 5.88
N GLU A 59 18.72 20.00 7.12
CA GLU A 59 17.81 20.63 8.08
C GLU A 59 17.24 21.96 7.56
N LYS A 60 18.09 22.77 6.91
CA LYS A 60 17.69 24.08 6.38
C LYS A 60 16.68 23.95 5.22
N ASP A 61 16.96 23.07 4.27
CA ASP A 61 16.08 22.79 3.14
C ASP A 61 14.77 22.16 3.62
N TYR A 62 14.84 21.22 4.56
CA TYR A 62 13.68 20.59 5.17
C TYR A 62 12.73 21.62 5.78
N PHE A 63 13.21 22.50 6.67
CA PHE A 63 12.35 23.53 7.28
C PHE A 63 11.78 24.50 6.24
N SER A 64 12.58 24.89 5.24
CA SER A 64 12.11 25.75 4.16
C SER A 64 11.00 25.09 3.33
N VAL A 65 11.11 23.79 3.05
CA VAL A 65 10.11 23.01 2.31
C VAL A 65 8.82 22.89 3.10
N LEU A 66 8.91 22.62 4.41
CA LEU A 66 7.73 22.56 5.28
C LEU A 66 6.95 23.87 5.25
N GLU A 67 7.62 24.99 5.44
CA GLU A 67 6.97 26.28 5.66
C GLU A 67 6.60 26.99 4.36
N ASN A 68 7.39 26.83 3.30
CA ASN A 68 7.31 27.67 2.10
C ASN A 68 7.15 26.88 0.80
N MET A 69 7.17 25.54 0.84
CA MET A 69 7.26 24.68 -0.35
C MET A 69 8.47 25.02 -1.24
N ARG A 70 9.58 25.45 -0.62
CA ARG A 70 10.80 25.83 -1.32
C ARG A 70 12.01 25.27 -0.62
N MET A 71 13.06 25.02 -1.39
CA MET A 71 14.41 24.79 -0.89
C MET A 71 15.00 26.09 -0.33
N ALA A 72 16.08 26.00 0.43
CA ALA A 72 16.75 27.17 1.00
C ALA A 72 17.37 28.10 -0.04
N ASP A 73 17.57 27.63 -1.28
CA ASP A 73 18.00 28.42 -2.44
C ASP A 73 16.82 29.05 -3.21
N ASN A 74 15.60 28.94 -2.65
CA ASN A 74 14.34 29.41 -3.19
C ASN A 74 13.75 28.58 -4.35
N SER A 75 14.40 27.47 -4.75
CA SER A 75 13.84 26.55 -5.74
C SER A 75 12.52 25.93 -5.25
N LEU A 76 11.50 25.85 -6.10
CA LEU A 76 10.22 25.23 -5.75
C LEU A 76 10.39 23.74 -5.45
N TRP A 77 9.98 23.32 -4.25
CA TRP A 77 9.95 21.92 -3.85
C TRP A 77 8.93 21.68 -2.72
N PRO A 78 7.82 20.98 -2.98
CA PRO A 78 6.67 20.98 -2.07
C PRO A 78 6.65 19.84 -1.03
N ILE A 79 7.38 18.75 -1.24
CA ILE A 79 7.31 17.52 -0.43
C ILE A 79 8.68 17.21 0.20
N PRO A 80 8.78 17.01 1.52
CA PRO A 80 10.07 16.69 2.13
C PRO A 80 10.55 15.28 1.75
N ILE A 81 11.79 15.18 1.28
CA ILE A 81 12.46 13.92 0.89
C ILE A 81 13.62 13.66 1.84
N ASN A 82 13.34 12.90 2.90
CA ASN A 82 14.25 12.72 4.04
C ASN A 82 14.76 11.28 4.10
N LEU A 83 15.98 11.10 4.60
CA LEU A 83 16.47 9.79 5.03
C LEU A 83 16.30 9.67 6.54
N ASP A 84 15.22 9.00 6.95
CA ASP A 84 14.92 8.72 8.35
C ASP A 84 15.60 7.46 8.86
N VAL A 85 16.26 7.55 10.01
CA VAL A 85 17.00 6.46 10.64
C VAL A 85 16.65 6.32 12.13
N SER A 86 17.04 5.19 12.74
CA SER A 86 16.85 5.00 14.18
C SER A 86 17.83 5.86 15.00
N LYS A 87 17.43 6.26 16.22
CA LYS A 87 18.32 6.95 17.17
C LYS A 87 19.59 6.14 17.46
N ILE A 88 19.46 4.81 17.52
CA ILE A 88 20.57 3.90 17.79
C ILE A 88 21.60 3.99 16.67
N PHE A 89 21.15 3.96 15.41
CA PHE A 89 22.04 4.09 14.25
C PHE A 89 22.69 5.47 14.17
N ALA A 90 21.92 6.53 14.41
CA ALA A 90 22.40 7.90 14.30
C ALA A 90 23.42 8.31 15.39
N LYS A 91 23.42 7.62 16.54
CA LYS A 91 24.17 8.02 17.75
C LYS A 91 25.67 8.27 17.50
N ASP A 92 26.31 7.42 16.70
CA ASP A 92 27.75 7.46 16.47
C ASP A 92 28.15 8.09 15.13
N LEU A 93 27.17 8.59 14.37
CA LEU A 93 27.39 9.27 13.10
C LEU A 93 27.90 10.70 13.30
N LYS A 94 28.69 11.18 12.34
CA LYS A 94 29.26 12.54 12.36
C LYS A 94 28.95 13.29 11.07
N ILE A 95 28.87 14.61 11.17
CA ILE A 95 28.83 15.49 9.99
C ILE A 95 30.08 15.27 9.14
N ASN A 96 29.94 15.31 7.82
CA ASN A 96 30.91 14.98 6.78
C ASN A 96 31.32 13.49 6.73
N GLN A 97 30.71 12.63 7.55
CA GLN A 97 30.89 11.18 7.42
C GLN A 97 30.15 10.68 6.18
N LYS A 98 30.76 9.70 5.49
CA LYS A 98 30.11 8.94 4.43
C LYS A 98 29.49 7.67 5.00
N ILE A 99 28.26 7.37 4.57
CA ILE A 99 27.60 6.09 4.84
C ILE A 99 27.16 5.44 3.53
N SER A 100 27.09 4.12 3.53
CA SER A 100 26.58 3.36 2.39
C SER A 100 25.07 3.15 2.53
N LEU A 101 24.35 3.35 1.43
CA LEU A 101 22.92 3.07 1.35
C LEU A 101 22.71 1.78 0.57
N ARG A 102 22.03 0.82 1.19
CA ARG A 102 21.77 -0.51 0.63
C ARG A 102 20.28 -0.73 0.40
N ASP A 103 19.93 -1.54 -0.58
CA ASP A 103 18.58 -2.11 -0.65
C ASP A 103 18.37 -3.17 0.46
N PRO A 104 17.13 -3.64 0.68
CA PRO A 104 16.83 -4.68 1.67
C PRO A 104 17.58 -6.01 1.46
N GLU A 105 18.05 -6.27 0.23
CA GLU A 105 18.86 -7.43 -0.13
C GLU A 105 20.36 -7.23 0.14
N GLY A 106 20.76 -6.05 0.62
CA GLY A 106 22.13 -5.69 1.02
C GLY A 106 23.00 -5.15 -0.13
N VAL A 107 22.41 -4.92 -1.30
CA VAL A 107 23.11 -4.37 -2.47
C VAL A 107 23.40 -2.89 -2.27
N ILE A 108 24.66 -2.48 -2.45
CA ILE A 108 25.06 -1.08 -2.33
C ILE A 108 24.54 -0.28 -3.52
N LEU A 109 23.69 0.71 -3.27
CA LEU A 109 23.11 1.58 -4.28
C LEU A 109 23.83 2.93 -4.38
N ALA A 110 24.16 3.53 -3.24
CA ALA A 110 24.74 4.86 -3.18
C ALA A 110 25.58 5.08 -1.92
N ILE A 111 26.33 6.19 -1.91
CA ILE A 111 26.93 6.78 -0.71
C ILE A 111 26.18 8.07 -0.38
N LEU A 112 25.86 8.28 0.89
CA LEU A 112 25.44 9.58 1.42
C LEU A 112 26.63 10.24 2.11
N GLU A 113 26.95 11.47 1.71
CA GLU A 113 27.84 12.36 2.47
C GLU A 113 27.01 13.24 3.39
N ILE A 114 27.06 12.94 4.69
CA ILE A 114 26.17 13.55 5.70
C ILE A 114 26.54 15.02 5.88
N SER A 115 25.58 15.92 5.64
CA SER A 115 25.69 17.34 5.98
C SER A 115 25.09 17.62 7.36
N ASP A 116 23.99 16.97 7.72
CA ASP A 116 23.22 17.26 8.93
C ASP A 116 22.62 16.01 9.54
N ILE A 117 22.49 16.02 10.87
CA ILE A 117 21.86 14.96 11.67
C ILE A 117 20.92 15.66 12.65
N TYR A 118 19.61 15.56 12.43
CA TYR A 118 18.63 16.36 13.17
C TYR A 118 17.38 15.55 13.53
N THR A 119 16.68 15.97 14.59
CA THR A 119 15.42 15.37 15.02
C THR A 119 14.26 16.28 14.62
N PRO A 120 13.39 15.86 13.68
CA PRO A 120 12.27 16.67 13.23
C PRO A 120 11.16 16.72 14.29
N ASN A 121 10.33 17.78 14.24
CA ASN A 121 9.01 17.76 14.86
C ASN A 121 8.01 17.13 13.87
N LYS A 122 7.67 15.86 14.10
CA LYS A 122 6.78 15.07 13.24
C LYS A 122 5.33 15.58 13.22
N GLU A 123 4.84 16.15 14.32
CA GLU A 123 3.49 16.74 14.36
C GLU A 123 3.43 18.00 13.47
N LYS A 124 4.45 18.87 13.59
CA LYS A 124 4.56 20.06 12.73
C LYS A 124 4.74 19.69 11.25
N GLU A 125 5.50 18.65 10.94
CA GLU A 125 5.60 18.11 9.58
C GLU A 125 4.23 17.64 9.07
N ALA A 126 3.49 16.88 9.90
CA ALA A 126 2.18 16.38 9.54
C ALA A 126 1.18 17.50 9.21
N GLU A 127 1.09 18.50 10.09
CA GLU A 127 0.21 19.65 9.93
C GLU A 127 0.57 20.49 8.70
N LEU A 128 1.85 20.79 8.49
CA LEU A 128 2.27 21.68 7.39
C LEU A 128 2.22 20.99 6.02
N VAL A 129 2.58 19.71 5.94
CA VAL A 129 2.68 18.98 4.66
C VAL A 129 1.36 18.32 4.27
N PHE A 130 0.68 17.68 5.22
CA PHE A 130 -0.55 16.94 4.97
C PHE A 130 -1.81 17.72 5.36
N GLY A 131 -1.69 18.86 6.05
CA GLY A 131 -2.83 19.67 6.50
C GLY A 131 -3.53 19.11 7.74
N THR A 132 -2.99 18.05 8.36
CA THR A 132 -3.61 17.34 9.48
C THR A 132 -2.59 16.50 10.24
N ASN A 133 -2.84 16.26 11.52
CA ASN A 133 -2.11 15.26 12.33
C ASN A 133 -2.97 14.00 12.61
N ASP A 134 -4.08 13.81 11.86
CA ASP A 134 -4.92 12.61 11.96
C ASP A 134 -4.21 11.37 11.38
N ILE A 135 -4.04 10.34 12.20
CA ILE A 135 -3.43 9.05 11.82
C ILE A 135 -4.27 8.27 10.79
N ALA A 136 -5.52 8.64 10.53
CA ALA A 136 -6.27 8.11 9.38
C ALA A 136 -5.64 8.53 8.04
N HIS A 137 -4.87 9.62 8.01
CA HIS A 137 -4.09 10.01 6.84
C HIS A 137 -2.89 9.05 6.67
N PRO A 138 -2.75 8.34 5.53
CA PRO A 138 -1.76 7.28 5.37
C PRO A 138 -0.30 7.70 5.62
N SER A 139 0.07 8.92 5.23
CA SER A 139 1.44 9.41 5.47
C SER A 139 1.66 9.98 6.85
N VAL A 140 0.61 10.43 7.55
CA VAL A 140 0.70 10.82 8.96
C VAL A 140 0.91 9.55 9.79
N ASN A 141 0.13 8.50 9.50
CA ASN A 141 0.34 7.18 10.08
C ASN A 141 1.77 6.67 9.85
N TYR A 142 2.28 6.76 8.61
CA TYR A 142 3.65 6.37 8.32
C TYR A 142 4.67 7.19 9.12
N LEU A 143 4.50 8.51 9.17
CA LEU A 143 5.43 9.42 9.83
C LEU A 143 5.58 9.09 11.32
N HIS A 144 4.47 8.83 12.01
CA HIS A 144 4.48 8.52 13.45
C HIS A 144 4.84 7.07 13.75
N ASN A 145 4.35 6.12 12.95
CA ASN A 145 4.42 4.69 13.31
C ASN A 145 5.47 3.88 12.54
N LYS A 146 6.11 4.46 11.52
CA LYS A 146 7.10 3.76 10.69
C LYS A 146 8.39 4.52 10.45
N ALA A 147 8.33 5.84 10.26
CA ALA A 147 9.53 6.62 9.98
C ALA A 147 10.46 6.65 11.21
N GLY A 148 11.76 6.59 10.96
CA GLY A 148 12.81 6.79 11.97
C GLY A 148 12.69 8.14 12.68
N ASP A 149 13.40 8.26 13.79
CA ASP A 149 13.33 9.44 14.66
C ASP A 149 14.31 10.54 14.27
N VAL A 150 15.36 10.20 13.53
CA VAL A 150 16.44 11.12 13.16
C VAL A 150 16.51 11.21 11.65
N TYR A 151 16.59 12.41 11.10
CA TYR A 151 16.78 12.63 9.67
C TYR A 151 18.26 12.92 9.39
N LEU A 152 18.77 12.28 8.34
CA LEU A 152 20.10 12.51 7.80
C LEU A 152 19.98 13.32 6.51
N GLY A 153 20.51 14.54 6.54
CA GLY A 153 20.66 15.37 5.35
C GLY A 153 22.00 15.12 4.68
N GLY A 154 22.05 15.19 3.35
CA GLY A 154 23.33 15.05 2.66
C GLY A 154 23.23 14.78 1.16
N LYS A 155 24.37 14.92 0.50
CA LYS A 155 24.49 14.69 -0.96
C LYS A 155 24.60 13.21 -1.26
N ILE A 156 23.97 12.79 -2.36
CA ILE A 156 24.01 11.41 -2.84
C ILE A 156 25.07 11.26 -3.94
N ILE A 157 25.85 10.20 -3.82
CA ILE A 157 26.75 9.70 -4.86
C ILE A 157 26.24 8.33 -5.28
N GLY A 158 25.54 8.26 -6.40
CA GLY A 158 24.97 7.03 -6.94
C GLY A 158 26.06 6.08 -7.44
N ILE A 159 26.02 4.82 -7.00
CA ILE A 159 26.97 3.78 -7.41
C ILE A 159 26.36 2.90 -8.50
N GLN A 160 25.08 2.56 -8.37
CA GLN A 160 24.35 1.78 -9.36
C GLN A 160 22.84 2.00 -9.20
N PRO A 161 22.06 1.83 -10.28
CA PRO A 161 20.62 1.97 -10.22
C PRO A 161 19.99 0.87 -9.37
N VAL A 162 18.79 1.16 -8.85
CA VAL A 162 17.92 0.14 -8.26
C VAL A 162 17.54 -0.87 -9.34
N VAL A 163 17.68 -2.16 -9.03
CA VAL A 163 17.38 -3.23 -9.99
C VAL A 163 15.92 -3.64 -9.84
N HIS A 164 15.14 -3.44 -10.89
CA HIS A 164 13.79 -3.99 -11.01
C HIS A 164 13.80 -5.21 -11.91
N TYR A 165 13.12 -6.28 -11.51
CA TYR A 165 12.99 -7.50 -12.32
C TYR A 165 11.66 -7.56 -13.09
N ASP A 166 10.69 -6.75 -12.69
CA ASP A 166 9.36 -6.67 -13.25
C ASP A 166 9.26 -5.55 -14.30
N PHE A 167 8.60 -5.83 -15.42
CA PHE A 167 8.21 -4.84 -16.44
C PHE A 167 9.32 -3.91 -16.93
N ARG A 168 10.58 -4.38 -16.96
CA ARG A 168 11.76 -3.56 -17.31
C ARG A 168 11.63 -2.78 -18.62
N ALA A 169 10.94 -3.34 -19.61
CA ALA A 169 10.78 -2.73 -20.93
C ALA A 169 9.93 -1.44 -20.93
N ILE A 170 9.22 -1.16 -19.84
CA ILE A 170 8.36 0.02 -19.68
C ILE A 170 8.71 0.79 -18.41
N ARG A 171 9.94 0.63 -17.88
CA ARG A 171 10.47 1.42 -16.77
C ARG A 171 11.56 2.32 -17.34
N ASP A 172 11.21 3.58 -17.60
CA ASP A 172 12.13 4.53 -18.21
C ASP A 172 12.54 5.61 -17.19
N THR A 173 13.82 5.89 -17.14
CA THR A 173 14.37 7.08 -16.47
C THR A 173 13.92 8.37 -17.18
N PRO A 174 14.04 9.54 -16.51
CA PRO A 174 13.78 10.82 -17.16
C PRO A 174 14.51 11.01 -18.50
N ASN A 175 15.78 10.62 -18.56
CA ASN A 175 16.59 10.78 -19.76
C ASN A 175 16.25 9.75 -20.86
N GLU A 176 15.83 8.55 -20.50
CA GLU A 176 15.30 7.55 -21.46
C GLU A 176 13.99 8.04 -22.09
N LEU A 177 13.04 8.56 -21.31
CA LEU A 177 11.79 9.12 -21.85
C LEU A 177 12.04 10.33 -22.76
N ARG A 178 12.91 11.25 -22.35
CA ARG A 178 13.28 12.40 -23.19
C ARG A 178 13.88 11.95 -24.52
N SER A 179 14.78 10.97 -24.47
CA SER A 179 15.39 10.37 -25.66
C SER A 179 14.36 9.68 -26.55
N PHE A 180 13.41 8.96 -25.95
CA PHE A 180 12.28 8.37 -26.65
C PHE A 180 11.43 9.43 -27.35
N PHE A 181 10.98 10.48 -26.63
CA PHE A 181 10.17 11.56 -27.19
C PHE A 181 10.87 12.24 -28.37
N GLN A 182 12.16 12.54 -28.26
CA GLN A 182 12.93 13.09 -29.36
C GLN A 182 12.98 12.14 -30.56
N LYS A 183 13.24 10.85 -30.32
CA LYS A 183 13.33 9.83 -31.37
C LYS A 183 12.03 9.68 -32.15
N VAL A 184 10.88 9.78 -31.48
CA VAL A 184 9.55 9.68 -32.11
C VAL A 184 8.96 11.03 -32.56
N GLY A 185 9.69 12.14 -32.35
CA GLY A 185 9.26 13.48 -32.75
C GLY A 185 8.12 14.06 -31.91
N TRP A 186 8.03 13.69 -30.63
CA TRP A 186 7.04 14.22 -29.69
C TRP A 186 7.57 15.50 -29.02
N ASP A 187 6.92 16.63 -29.29
CA ASP A 187 7.25 17.93 -28.69
C ASP A 187 6.27 18.35 -27.58
N ARG A 188 4.99 17.99 -27.72
CA ARG A 188 3.95 18.20 -26.71
C ARG A 188 3.51 16.84 -26.17
N ILE A 189 3.70 16.65 -24.87
CA ILE A 189 3.36 15.43 -24.14
C ILE A 189 2.50 15.80 -22.94
N VAL A 190 1.31 15.21 -22.84
CA VAL A 190 0.45 15.25 -21.66
C VAL A 190 0.66 13.98 -20.85
N ALA A 191 1.00 14.13 -19.57
CA ALA A 191 1.15 13.01 -18.65
C ALA A 191 -0.16 12.72 -17.91
N PHE A 192 -0.45 11.43 -17.73
CA PHE A 192 -1.53 10.97 -16.86
C PHE A 192 -0.98 10.21 -15.65
N GLN A 193 -1.12 10.82 -14.47
CA GLN A 193 -0.82 10.19 -13.19
C GLN A 193 -1.94 9.22 -12.80
N THR A 194 -1.58 8.01 -12.39
CA THR A 194 -2.56 7.10 -11.77
C THR A 194 -1.90 6.09 -10.82
N ARG A 195 -2.66 5.69 -9.81
CA ARG A 195 -2.38 4.54 -8.93
C ARG A 195 -3.49 3.48 -8.98
N ASN A 196 -4.49 3.68 -9.84
CA ASN A 196 -5.68 2.85 -9.97
C ASN A 196 -5.77 2.26 -11.39
N PRO A 197 -6.41 1.08 -11.57
CA PRO A 197 -6.74 0.55 -12.89
C PRO A 197 -7.45 1.58 -13.78
N LEU A 198 -7.18 1.53 -15.08
CA LEU A 198 -7.85 2.39 -16.06
C LEU A 198 -9.16 1.75 -16.51
N HIS A 199 -10.19 2.59 -16.56
CA HIS A 199 -11.54 2.26 -16.98
C HIS A 199 -11.90 3.17 -18.14
N ARG A 200 -13.07 3.00 -18.75
CA ARG A 200 -13.42 3.75 -19.97
C ARG A 200 -13.45 5.26 -19.75
N ALA A 201 -14.00 5.71 -18.61
CA ALA A 201 -13.98 7.13 -18.24
C ALA A 201 -12.55 7.71 -18.21
N HIS A 202 -11.56 6.94 -17.75
CA HIS A 202 -10.16 7.35 -17.73
C HIS A 202 -9.54 7.38 -19.14
N GLN A 203 -9.99 6.52 -20.06
CA GLN A 203 -9.54 6.55 -21.45
C GLN A 203 -10.07 7.78 -22.19
N GLU A 204 -11.39 8.00 -22.12
CA GLU A 204 -12.01 9.16 -22.78
C GLU A 204 -11.48 10.47 -22.23
N LEU A 205 -11.22 10.51 -20.92
CA LEU A 205 -10.54 11.61 -20.28
C LEU A 205 -9.21 11.93 -20.96
N THR A 206 -8.31 10.95 -21.01
CA THR A 206 -6.94 11.19 -21.45
C THR A 206 -6.89 11.51 -22.94
N PHE A 207 -7.82 10.98 -23.73
CA PHE A 207 -8.04 11.41 -25.12
C PHE A 207 -8.51 12.85 -25.23
N LYS A 208 -9.51 13.26 -24.44
CA LYS A 208 -9.98 14.65 -24.44
C LYS A 208 -8.85 15.60 -24.07
N ALA A 209 -8.11 15.30 -23.01
CA ALA A 209 -6.95 16.06 -22.56
C ALA A 209 -5.86 16.17 -23.62
N ALA A 210 -5.49 15.05 -24.25
CA ALA A 210 -4.50 15.04 -25.33
C ALA A 210 -4.95 15.86 -26.55
N LYS A 211 -6.24 15.79 -26.90
CA LYS A 211 -6.82 16.54 -28.03
C LYS A 211 -6.86 18.04 -27.75
N GLU A 212 -7.29 18.45 -26.56
CA GLU A 212 -7.35 19.86 -26.14
C GLU A 212 -5.95 20.48 -26.08
N ALA A 213 -4.99 19.74 -25.51
CA ALA A 213 -3.60 20.16 -25.45
C ALA A 213 -2.83 20.01 -26.78
N GLN A 214 -3.46 19.45 -27.82
CA GLN A 214 -2.82 19.07 -29.09
C GLN A 214 -1.48 18.35 -28.86
N ALA A 215 -1.51 17.36 -27.96
CA ALA A 215 -0.33 16.69 -27.41
C ALA A 215 -0.44 15.17 -27.55
N ASN A 216 0.71 14.49 -27.52
CA ASN A 216 0.77 13.05 -27.35
C ASN A 216 0.54 12.68 -25.88
N LEU A 217 0.08 11.46 -25.63
CA LEU A 217 -0.27 10.99 -24.30
C LEU A 217 0.81 10.07 -23.72
N LEU A 218 1.28 10.37 -22.51
CA LEU A 218 2.04 9.45 -21.69
C LEU A 218 1.17 8.98 -20.51
N ILE A 219 0.81 7.70 -20.52
CA ILE A 219 0.23 7.04 -19.33
C ILE A 219 1.39 6.74 -18.38
N HIS A 220 1.45 7.43 -17.26
CA HIS A 220 2.60 7.40 -16.37
C HIS A 220 2.21 6.89 -14.97
N PRO A 221 1.80 5.61 -14.82
CA PRO A 221 1.30 5.09 -13.55
C PRO A 221 2.39 4.94 -12.51
N VAL A 222 2.03 5.11 -11.24
CA VAL A 222 2.92 4.83 -10.11
C VAL A 222 2.96 3.35 -9.79
N VAL A 223 4.15 2.79 -9.66
CA VAL A 223 4.39 1.37 -9.30
C VAL A 223 5.23 1.20 -8.03
N GLY A 224 5.70 2.29 -7.43
CA GLY A 224 6.24 2.28 -6.08
C GLY A 224 5.13 2.16 -5.03
N MET A 225 5.20 2.96 -3.97
CA MET A 225 4.19 2.94 -2.91
C MET A 225 2.95 3.76 -3.29
N GLY A 226 1.76 3.14 -3.26
CA GLY A 226 0.46 3.81 -3.41
C GLY A 226 -0.25 4.04 -2.07
N LYS A 227 -1.57 4.15 -2.09
CA LYS A 227 -2.37 4.21 -0.86
C LYS A 227 -2.52 2.79 -0.27
N PRO A 228 -2.45 2.61 1.06
CA PRO A 228 -2.80 1.33 1.68
C PRO A 228 -4.18 0.83 1.23
N GLY A 229 -4.25 -0.43 0.81
CA GLY A 229 -5.48 -1.05 0.28
C GLY A 229 -5.71 -0.85 -1.22
N ASP A 230 -4.84 -0.12 -1.92
CA ASP A 230 -4.85 -0.11 -3.39
C ASP A 230 -4.56 -1.52 -3.94
N ILE A 231 -5.02 -1.76 -5.17
CA ILE A 231 -4.68 -2.99 -5.90
C ILE A 231 -3.16 -3.03 -6.13
N ASP A 232 -2.56 -4.21 -6.00
CA ASP A 232 -1.12 -4.41 -6.19
C ASP A 232 -0.67 -3.93 -7.58
N HIS A 233 0.56 -3.47 -7.69
CA HIS A 233 1.03 -2.86 -8.94
C HIS A 233 1.13 -3.87 -10.07
N PHE A 234 1.40 -5.15 -9.83
CA PHE A 234 1.43 -6.16 -10.90
C PHE A 234 0.07 -6.29 -11.58
N THR A 235 -1.00 -6.36 -10.79
CA THR A 235 -2.37 -6.38 -11.31
C THR A 235 -2.70 -5.10 -12.04
N ARG A 236 -2.32 -3.94 -11.50
CA ARG A 236 -2.55 -2.65 -12.16
C ARG A 236 -1.80 -2.54 -13.49
N VAL A 237 -0.53 -2.96 -13.55
CA VAL A 237 0.27 -2.94 -14.78
C VAL A 237 -0.34 -3.86 -15.84
N ARG A 238 -0.76 -5.08 -15.49
CA ARG A 238 -1.49 -5.94 -16.42
C ARG A 238 -2.80 -5.30 -16.90
N CYS A 239 -3.50 -4.57 -16.03
CA CYS A 239 -4.66 -3.78 -16.44
C CYS A 239 -4.26 -2.67 -17.42
N TYR A 240 -3.16 -1.96 -17.20
CA TYR A 240 -2.69 -0.92 -18.12
C TYR A 240 -2.28 -1.50 -19.47
N GLU A 241 -1.55 -2.61 -19.52
CA GLU A 241 -1.24 -3.35 -20.74
C GLU A 241 -2.51 -3.84 -21.46
N ALA A 242 -3.56 -4.19 -20.71
CA ALA A 242 -4.85 -4.57 -21.28
C ALA A 242 -5.62 -3.37 -21.89
N VAL A 243 -5.43 -2.15 -21.37
CA VAL A 243 -6.04 -0.92 -21.92
C VAL A 243 -5.19 -0.27 -22.99
N ILE A 244 -3.85 -0.36 -22.97
CA ILE A 244 -3.00 0.38 -23.89
C ILE A 244 -3.31 0.07 -25.37
N ASN A 245 -3.75 -1.15 -25.66
CA ASN A 245 -4.20 -1.58 -26.99
C ASN A 245 -5.49 -0.90 -27.48
N GLN A 246 -6.20 -0.20 -26.59
CA GLN A 246 -7.37 0.63 -26.92
C GLN A 246 -6.97 2.06 -27.28
N TYR A 247 -5.69 2.45 -27.12
CA TYR A 247 -5.16 3.75 -27.50
C TYR A 247 -4.47 3.72 -28.88
N PRO A 248 -4.46 4.82 -29.65
CA PRO A 248 -3.67 4.92 -30.87
C PRO A 248 -2.17 4.81 -30.55
N ALA A 249 -1.52 3.76 -31.06
CA ALA A 249 -0.13 3.43 -30.75
C ALA A 249 0.90 4.50 -31.18
N THR A 250 0.56 5.36 -32.14
CA THR A 250 1.46 6.41 -32.65
C THR A 250 1.50 7.65 -31.76
N THR A 251 0.46 7.90 -30.97
CA THR A 251 0.31 9.12 -30.15
C THR A 251 0.16 8.83 -28.66
N THR A 252 0.26 7.56 -28.26
CA THR A 252 0.16 7.15 -26.85
C THR A 252 1.28 6.18 -26.50
N SER A 253 1.91 6.40 -25.36
CA SER A 253 2.92 5.52 -24.76
C SER A 253 2.65 5.35 -23.28
N MET A 254 3.30 4.36 -22.66
CA MET A 254 3.22 4.08 -21.24
C MET A 254 4.62 3.88 -20.67
N SER A 255 4.86 4.45 -19.50
CA SER A 255 6.07 4.21 -18.72
C SER A 255 5.75 4.21 -17.24
N LEU A 256 6.40 3.35 -16.46
CA LEU A 256 6.13 3.13 -15.05
C LEU A 256 7.00 4.06 -14.18
N LEU A 257 6.38 4.76 -13.24
CA LEU A 257 7.07 5.64 -12.30
C LEU A 257 7.25 4.95 -10.94
N ASN A 258 8.49 4.76 -10.49
CA ASN A 258 8.78 4.20 -9.17
C ASN A 258 8.67 5.26 -8.04
N LEU A 259 7.54 5.95 -7.95
CA LEU A 259 7.27 6.94 -6.92
C LEU A 259 6.68 6.30 -5.65
N ALA A 260 7.14 6.72 -4.48
CA ALA A 260 6.42 6.49 -3.24
C ALA A 260 5.47 7.68 -2.97
N MET A 261 4.19 7.51 -3.26
CA MET A 261 3.19 8.56 -3.05
C MET A 261 3.03 8.88 -1.57
N ARG A 262 2.73 10.16 -1.27
CA ARG A 262 2.49 10.64 0.09
C ARG A 262 1.00 10.83 0.39
N MET A 263 0.15 10.70 -0.62
CA MET A 263 -1.26 11.09 -0.54
C MET A 263 -1.45 12.52 -0.02
N ALA A 264 -0.52 13.44 -0.30
CA ALA A 264 -0.50 14.81 0.22
C ALA A 264 -1.27 15.80 -0.67
N GLY A 265 -2.28 15.31 -1.41
CA GLY A 265 -3.24 16.10 -2.16
C GLY A 265 -2.60 17.25 -2.97
N PRO A 266 -2.91 18.52 -2.63
CA PRO A 266 -2.38 19.68 -3.35
C PRO A 266 -0.85 19.77 -3.43
N ARG A 267 -0.12 19.56 -2.33
CA ARG A 267 1.36 19.63 -2.35
C ARG A 267 1.96 18.56 -3.27
N GLU A 268 1.36 17.36 -3.25
CA GLU A 268 1.78 16.26 -4.12
C GLU A 268 1.39 16.47 -5.59
N ALA A 269 0.36 17.27 -5.88
CA ALA A 269 0.06 17.69 -7.26
C ALA A 269 1.20 18.55 -7.85
N ILE A 270 1.72 19.51 -7.10
CA ILE A 270 2.90 20.31 -7.48
C ILE A 270 4.11 19.39 -7.69
N TRP A 271 4.32 18.45 -6.76
CA TRP A 271 5.42 17.49 -6.83
C TRP A 271 5.34 16.62 -8.10
N HIS A 272 4.15 16.11 -8.42
CA HIS A 272 3.91 15.39 -9.66
C HIS A 272 4.20 16.24 -10.90
N GLY A 273 3.87 17.54 -10.88
CA GLY A 273 4.22 18.48 -11.94
C GLY A 273 5.73 18.54 -12.18
N LEU A 274 6.49 18.80 -11.11
CA LEU A 274 7.97 18.83 -11.16
C LEU A 274 8.57 17.51 -11.65
N ILE A 275 8.10 16.37 -11.14
CA ILE A 275 8.56 15.05 -11.59
C ILE A 275 8.30 14.87 -13.09
N ARG A 276 7.09 15.18 -13.57
CA ARG A 276 6.72 14.97 -14.98
C ARG A 276 7.45 15.93 -15.91
N LYS A 277 7.67 17.16 -15.47
CA LYS A 277 8.57 18.10 -16.13
C LYS A 277 9.97 17.49 -16.27
N ASN A 278 10.52 16.92 -15.20
CA ASN A 278 11.83 16.26 -15.25
C ASN A 278 11.84 15.08 -16.23
N HIS A 279 10.75 14.33 -16.36
CA HIS A 279 10.61 13.26 -17.37
C HIS A 279 10.31 13.76 -18.79
N GLY A 280 10.32 15.08 -19.04
CA GLY A 280 10.15 15.67 -20.37
C GLY A 280 8.70 15.92 -20.78
N CYS A 281 7.75 15.82 -19.86
CA CYS A 281 6.35 16.13 -20.14
C CYS A 281 6.14 17.65 -20.15
N THR A 282 5.23 18.10 -21.01
CA THR A 282 4.87 19.52 -21.18
C THR A 282 3.55 19.88 -20.51
N HIS A 283 2.68 18.89 -20.33
CA HIS A 283 1.40 19.06 -19.66
C HIS A 283 1.19 17.93 -18.64
N LEU A 284 0.38 18.18 -17.62
CA LEU A 284 -0.05 17.18 -16.64
C LEU A 284 -1.55 17.28 -16.40
N ILE A 285 -2.24 16.14 -16.47
CA ILE A 285 -3.65 16.05 -16.09
C ILE A 285 -3.75 16.12 -14.56
N ILE A 286 -4.52 17.07 -14.05
CA ILE A 286 -4.85 17.19 -12.63
C ILE A 286 -6.35 17.00 -12.43
N GLY A 287 -6.71 15.93 -11.75
CA GLY A 287 -8.09 15.52 -11.52
C GLY A 287 -8.75 16.04 -10.28
N ARG A 288 -10.04 15.68 -10.16
CA ARG A 288 -10.77 15.73 -8.90
C ARG A 288 -10.05 14.86 -7.86
N ASP A 289 -9.81 15.42 -6.67
CA ASP A 289 -9.17 14.73 -5.53
C ASP A 289 -7.79 14.15 -5.88
N HIS A 290 -7.01 14.88 -6.68
CA HIS A 290 -5.69 14.43 -7.14
C HIS A 290 -4.76 14.17 -5.96
N ALA A 291 -4.20 12.95 -5.91
CA ALA A 291 -3.37 12.48 -4.80
C ALA A 291 -4.04 12.57 -3.41
N GLY A 292 -5.37 12.62 -3.34
CA GLY A 292 -6.11 12.62 -2.09
C GLY A 292 -6.24 11.22 -1.45
N PRO A 293 -6.15 11.11 -0.11
CA PRO A 293 -6.38 9.85 0.60
C PRO A 293 -7.87 9.59 0.87
N GLY A 294 -8.76 10.52 0.55
CA GLY A 294 -10.20 10.39 0.81
C GLY A 294 -10.58 11.04 2.13
N LYS A 295 -11.19 10.27 3.04
CA LYS A 295 -11.83 10.79 4.25
C LYS A 295 -11.01 10.59 5.52
N ASP A 296 -11.16 11.52 6.46
CA ASP A 296 -10.59 11.53 7.80
C ASP A 296 -11.39 10.67 8.79
N SER A 297 -10.96 10.67 10.06
CA SER A 297 -11.61 9.94 11.15
C SER A 297 -13.05 10.40 11.46
N ASN A 298 -13.42 11.64 11.11
CA ASN A 298 -14.77 12.19 11.27
C ASN A 298 -15.68 11.93 10.05
N GLY A 299 -15.10 11.43 8.94
CA GLY A 299 -15.81 11.16 7.70
C GLY A 299 -15.82 12.31 6.70
N ASP A 300 -15.08 13.38 6.99
CA ASP A 300 -14.86 14.54 6.11
C ASP A 300 -13.69 14.30 5.17
N SER A 301 -13.62 15.00 4.04
CA SER A 301 -12.51 14.81 3.09
C SER A 301 -11.25 15.55 3.57
N PHE A 302 -10.09 14.90 3.51
CA PHE A 302 -8.81 15.53 3.88
C PHE A 302 -8.49 16.77 3.05
N TYR A 303 -8.88 16.75 1.77
CA TYR A 303 -8.72 17.87 0.84
C TYR A 303 -10.03 18.10 0.09
N GLY A 304 -10.29 19.34 -0.30
CA GLY A 304 -11.38 19.66 -1.20
C GLY A 304 -11.15 19.05 -2.58
N PRO A 305 -12.24 18.75 -3.33
CA PRO A 305 -12.18 18.00 -4.58
C PRO A 305 -11.34 18.67 -5.68
N TYR A 306 -11.09 19.98 -5.62
CA TYR A 306 -10.35 20.74 -6.63
C TYR A 306 -9.19 21.56 -6.04
N ASP A 307 -8.83 21.34 -4.78
CA ASP A 307 -7.78 22.13 -4.13
C ASP A 307 -6.41 21.90 -4.78
N ALA A 308 -6.17 20.68 -5.29
CA ALA A 308 -4.98 20.37 -6.07
C ALA A 308 -4.90 21.18 -7.37
N GLN A 309 -6.01 21.39 -8.07
CA GLN A 309 -6.02 22.20 -9.30
C GLN A 309 -5.76 23.68 -8.99
N LYS A 310 -6.37 24.21 -7.93
CA LYS A 310 -6.15 25.60 -7.49
C LYS A 310 -4.68 25.86 -7.20
N LEU A 311 -4.07 25.03 -6.34
CA LEU A 311 -2.66 25.19 -5.99
C LEU A 311 -1.75 24.98 -7.20
N PHE A 312 -2.04 24.00 -8.05
CA PHE A 312 -1.25 23.78 -9.27
C PHE A 312 -1.26 25.00 -10.19
N LYS A 313 -2.41 25.66 -10.34
CA LYS A 313 -2.54 26.85 -11.18
C LYS A 313 -1.68 28.01 -10.69
N GLU A 314 -1.49 28.15 -9.38
CA GLU A 314 -0.65 29.20 -8.77
C GLU A 314 0.84 29.04 -9.11
N TYR A 315 1.31 27.80 -9.30
CA TYR A 315 2.72 27.49 -9.56
C TYR A 315 3.01 27.02 -11.00
N GLU A 316 1.99 26.99 -11.88
CA GLU A 316 2.08 26.45 -13.24
C GLU A 316 3.21 27.12 -14.06
N ASP A 317 3.24 28.46 -14.05
CA ASP A 317 4.22 29.26 -14.79
C ASP A 317 5.65 29.05 -14.26
N GLU A 318 5.82 28.97 -12.93
CA GLU A 318 7.11 28.73 -12.29
C GLU A 318 7.63 27.31 -12.58
N MET A 319 6.73 26.31 -12.52
CA MET A 319 7.07 24.94 -12.86
C MET A 319 7.36 24.80 -14.36
N GLY A 320 6.74 25.59 -15.24
CA GLY A 320 6.91 25.44 -16.69
C GLY A 320 6.35 24.12 -17.22
N ILE A 321 5.23 23.66 -16.65
CA ILE A 321 4.44 22.52 -17.11
C ILE A 321 2.96 22.90 -17.03
N GLU A 322 2.23 22.73 -18.13
CA GLU A 322 0.85 23.22 -18.23
C GLU A 322 -0.14 22.23 -17.58
N MET A 323 -1.12 22.76 -16.85
CA MET A 323 -2.19 21.94 -16.29
C MET A 323 -3.25 21.66 -17.35
N VAL A 324 -3.68 20.40 -17.46
CA VAL A 324 -4.95 20.05 -18.10
C VAL A 324 -5.93 19.65 -17.00
N ASP A 325 -6.90 20.52 -16.72
CA ASP A 325 -7.88 20.27 -15.67
C ASP A 325 -8.85 19.17 -16.10
N PHE A 326 -9.09 18.23 -15.19
CA PHE A 326 -10.03 17.13 -15.40
C PHE A 326 -11.32 17.35 -14.59
N LYS A 327 -12.43 17.38 -15.31
CA LYS A 327 -13.81 17.38 -14.79
C LYS A 327 -14.39 15.98 -14.74
N HIS A 328 -15.19 15.67 -13.72
CA HIS A 328 -15.70 14.31 -13.47
C HIS A 328 -16.48 13.74 -14.67
N MET A 329 -15.92 12.75 -15.38
CA MET A 329 -16.55 12.10 -16.54
C MET A 329 -17.61 11.07 -16.10
N VAL A 330 -18.76 11.10 -16.75
CA VAL A 330 -19.86 10.14 -16.56
C VAL A 330 -20.32 9.56 -17.90
N TYR A 331 -20.98 8.40 -17.88
CA TYR A 331 -21.56 7.81 -19.08
C TYR A 331 -23.01 8.26 -19.26
N VAL A 332 -23.33 8.82 -20.43
CA VAL A 332 -24.68 9.23 -20.80
C VAL A 332 -25.31 8.16 -21.69
N GLN A 333 -26.30 7.45 -21.16
CA GLN A 333 -26.83 6.23 -21.77
C GLN A 333 -27.48 6.50 -23.13
N GLU A 334 -28.32 7.53 -23.25
CA GLU A 334 -29.08 7.86 -24.47
C GLU A 334 -28.17 8.29 -25.62
N ARG A 335 -26.98 8.83 -25.29
CA ARG A 335 -25.99 9.30 -26.27
C ARG A 335 -24.86 8.29 -26.50
N ALA A 336 -24.82 7.23 -25.70
CA ALA A 336 -23.77 6.21 -25.70
C ALA A 336 -22.34 6.77 -25.64
N GLN A 337 -22.13 7.87 -24.90
CA GLN A 337 -20.85 8.58 -24.84
C GLN A 337 -20.51 9.04 -23.42
N TYR A 338 -19.26 9.44 -23.20
CA TYR A 338 -18.81 9.99 -21.93
C TYR A 338 -18.75 11.51 -22.01
N GLU A 339 -19.27 12.17 -20.98
CA GLU A 339 -19.31 13.63 -20.91
C GLU A 339 -18.89 14.10 -19.51
N PRO A 340 -18.29 15.30 -19.40
CA PRO A 340 -18.07 15.93 -18.10
C PRO A 340 -19.41 16.21 -17.43
N PHE A 341 -19.59 15.72 -16.21
CA PHE A 341 -20.85 15.83 -15.48
C PHE A 341 -21.31 17.28 -15.32
N GLU A 342 -20.39 18.22 -15.14
CA GLU A 342 -20.65 19.64 -14.99
C GLU A 342 -21.12 20.32 -16.30
N GLU A 343 -20.83 19.75 -17.47
CA GLU A 343 -21.15 20.32 -18.79
C GLU A 343 -22.51 19.85 -19.34
N ILE A 344 -23.09 18.81 -18.75
CA ILE A 344 -24.40 18.28 -19.14
C ILE A 344 -25.50 19.28 -18.74
N LYS A 345 -26.19 19.87 -19.73
CA LYS A 345 -27.22 20.89 -19.51
C LYS A 345 -28.62 20.32 -19.26
N ASP A 346 -28.89 19.13 -19.76
CA ASP A 346 -30.20 18.48 -19.80
C ASP A 346 -30.27 17.25 -18.89
N LYS A 347 -29.65 17.36 -17.70
CA LYS A 347 -29.53 16.26 -16.71
C LYS A 347 -30.87 15.61 -16.36
N ASP A 348 -31.96 16.37 -16.37
CA ASP A 348 -33.30 15.89 -16.04
C ASP A 348 -33.94 15.03 -17.15
N LYS A 349 -33.33 14.97 -18.34
CA LYS A 349 -33.86 14.29 -19.53
C LYS A 349 -33.02 13.09 -19.99
N ILE A 350 -31.92 12.81 -19.30
CA ILE A 350 -30.97 11.77 -19.68
C ILE A 350 -30.59 10.91 -18.48
N THR A 351 -30.17 9.69 -18.76
CA THR A 351 -29.70 8.74 -17.76
C THR A 351 -28.19 8.81 -17.64
N VAL A 352 -27.72 9.34 -16.52
CA VAL A 352 -26.31 9.39 -16.17
C VAL A 352 -25.94 8.13 -15.37
N LEU A 353 -25.04 7.31 -15.92
CA LEU A 353 -24.54 6.11 -15.28
C LEU A 353 -23.12 6.34 -14.74
N ASN A 354 -22.90 5.91 -13.50
CA ASN A 354 -21.59 5.92 -12.84
C ASN A 354 -21.48 4.74 -11.87
N ILE A 355 -20.29 4.18 -11.72
CA ILE A 355 -19.97 3.16 -10.72
C ILE A 355 -18.88 3.71 -9.82
N SER A 356 -19.19 3.85 -8.52
CA SER A 356 -18.20 4.26 -7.53
C SER A 356 -17.16 3.17 -7.29
N GLY A 357 -15.99 3.52 -6.75
CA GLY A 357 -15.00 2.53 -6.34
C GLY A 357 -15.53 1.52 -5.32
N THR A 358 -16.45 1.93 -4.44
CA THR A 358 -17.12 1.03 -3.48
C THR A 358 -18.02 0.02 -4.19
N GLU A 359 -18.81 0.46 -5.18
CA GLU A 359 -19.67 -0.43 -5.96
C GLU A 359 -18.85 -1.37 -6.86
N LEU A 360 -17.74 -0.90 -7.45
CA LEU A 360 -16.82 -1.76 -8.20
C LEU A 360 -16.26 -2.88 -7.31
N ARG A 361 -15.78 -2.54 -6.10
CA ARG A 361 -15.29 -3.54 -5.14
C ARG A 361 -16.38 -4.53 -4.76
N ARG A 362 -17.61 -4.06 -4.55
CA ARG A 362 -18.77 -4.92 -4.26
C ARG A 362 -19.01 -5.91 -5.40
N ARG A 363 -19.07 -5.45 -6.65
CA ARG A 363 -19.25 -6.31 -7.83
C ARG A 363 -18.11 -7.32 -8.03
N LEU A 364 -16.86 -6.91 -7.77
CA LEU A 364 -15.72 -7.84 -7.79
C LEU A 364 -15.87 -8.92 -6.71
N ASN A 365 -16.16 -8.51 -5.47
CA ASN A 365 -16.31 -9.42 -4.33
C ASN A 365 -17.50 -10.37 -4.46
N GLU A 366 -18.64 -9.90 -4.97
CA GLU A 366 -19.83 -10.74 -5.16
C GLU A 366 -19.78 -11.54 -6.47
N GLY A 367 -18.79 -11.29 -7.34
CA GLY A 367 -18.72 -11.92 -8.65
C GLY A 367 -19.79 -11.43 -9.64
N LEU A 368 -20.46 -10.31 -9.33
CA LEU A 368 -21.47 -9.69 -10.19
C LEU A 368 -20.84 -9.14 -11.47
N ASP A 369 -21.62 -9.09 -12.55
CA ASP A 369 -21.18 -8.51 -13.81
C ASP A 369 -20.71 -7.05 -13.65
N ILE A 370 -19.65 -6.68 -14.36
CA ILE A 370 -19.15 -5.30 -14.41
C ILE A 370 -19.45 -4.80 -15.82
N PRO A 371 -20.36 -3.81 -15.97
CA PRO A 371 -20.84 -3.41 -17.29
C PRO A 371 -19.71 -2.96 -18.20
N GLU A 372 -19.81 -3.30 -19.49
CA GLU A 372 -18.78 -2.92 -20.45
C GLU A 372 -18.67 -1.41 -20.62
N TRP A 373 -19.76 -0.64 -20.46
CA TRP A 373 -19.71 0.83 -20.45
C TRP A 373 -18.94 1.38 -19.23
N PHE A 374 -18.65 0.59 -18.20
CA PHE A 374 -17.80 1.05 -17.11
C PHE A 374 -16.32 0.75 -17.41
N SER A 375 -16.01 -0.50 -17.73
CA SER A 375 -14.63 -0.97 -17.91
C SER A 375 -14.52 -1.97 -19.06
N PHE A 376 -13.34 -2.02 -19.69
CA PHE A 376 -13.05 -3.01 -20.72
C PHE A 376 -13.12 -4.44 -20.17
N PRO A 377 -13.66 -5.41 -20.93
CA PRO A 377 -13.66 -6.82 -20.52
C PRO A 377 -12.26 -7.36 -20.22
N SER A 378 -11.24 -6.94 -20.97
CA SER A 378 -9.84 -7.33 -20.75
C SER A 378 -9.32 -6.86 -19.38
N VAL A 379 -9.65 -5.63 -18.97
CA VAL A 379 -9.30 -5.10 -17.64
C VAL A 379 -10.05 -5.83 -16.54
N VAL A 380 -11.36 -6.03 -16.70
CA VAL A 380 -12.17 -6.75 -15.71
C VAL A 380 -11.64 -8.16 -15.51
N LYS A 381 -11.20 -8.83 -16.58
CA LYS A 381 -10.56 -10.14 -16.52
C LYS A 381 -9.28 -10.11 -15.68
N GLU A 382 -8.39 -9.14 -15.89
CA GLU A 382 -7.16 -9.01 -15.08
C GLU A 382 -7.47 -8.71 -13.61
N LEU A 383 -8.46 -7.86 -13.32
CA LEU A 383 -8.90 -7.57 -11.95
C LEU A 383 -9.42 -8.81 -11.23
N ARG A 384 -10.24 -9.63 -11.93
CA ARG A 384 -10.81 -10.86 -11.35
C ARG A 384 -9.80 -11.98 -11.11
N LYS A 385 -8.64 -11.97 -11.80
CA LYS A 385 -7.57 -12.94 -11.51
C LYS A 385 -7.02 -12.77 -10.10
N THR A 386 -6.86 -11.52 -9.66
CA THR A 386 -6.27 -11.20 -8.34
C THR A 386 -7.33 -11.05 -7.26
N LYS A 387 -8.50 -10.50 -7.61
CA LYS A 387 -9.65 -10.35 -6.70
C LYS A 387 -10.82 -11.18 -7.23
N PRO A 388 -10.77 -12.52 -7.09
CA PRO A 388 -11.90 -13.37 -7.44
C PRO A 388 -13.07 -13.09 -6.49
N ALA A 389 -14.26 -13.60 -6.82
CA ALA A 389 -15.42 -13.52 -5.91
C ALA A 389 -15.09 -14.10 -4.53
N ARG A 390 -15.69 -13.58 -3.45
CA ARG A 390 -15.46 -13.98 -2.05
C ARG A 390 -15.57 -15.48 -1.84
N SER A 391 -16.51 -16.14 -2.50
CA SER A 391 -16.69 -17.60 -2.45
C SER A 391 -15.50 -18.40 -2.99
N LYS A 392 -14.55 -17.74 -3.67
CA LYS A 392 -13.29 -18.30 -4.20
C LYS A 392 -12.04 -17.70 -3.53
N GLN A 393 -12.19 -16.74 -2.63
CA GLN A 393 -11.07 -16.17 -1.88
C GLN A 393 -10.69 -17.11 -0.73
N GLY A 394 -9.44 -17.05 -0.27
CA GLY A 394 -9.07 -17.71 0.98
C GLY A 394 -9.62 -16.94 2.18
N PHE A 395 -9.73 -17.61 3.32
CA PHE A 395 -10.10 -16.97 4.59
C PHE A 395 -9.52 -17.73 5.78
N THR A 396 -9.41 -17.04 6.91
CA THR A 396 -8.97 -17.64 8.18
C THR A 396 -10.09 -17.61 9.20
N VAL A 397 -10.33 -18.75 9.84
CA VAL A 397 -11.19 -18.87 11.02
C VAL A 397 -10.31 -19.03 12.25
N LEU A 398 -10.34 -18.09 13.17
CA LEU A 398 -9.65 -18.16 14.45
C LEU A 398 -10.65 -18.50 15.55
N PHE A 399 -10.58 -19.71 16.09
CA PHE A 399 -11.22 -20.06 17.34
C PHE A 399 -10.33 -19.59 18.51
N THR A 400 -10.89 -18.78 19.41
CA THR A 400 -10.26 -18.33 20.66
C THR A 400 -11.14 -18.67 21.87
N GLY A 401 -10.54 -18.91 23.02
CA GLY A 401 -11.24 -19.33 24.24
C GLY A 401 -10.36 -20.18 25.16
N PHE A 402 -10.86 -20.49 26.36
CA PHE A 402 -10.12 -21.22 27.40
C PHE A 402 -9.67 -22.63 26.99
N SER A 403 -8.61 -23.16 27.63
CA SER A 403 -8.23 -24.56 27.44
C SER A 403 -9.42 -25.48 27.80
N GLY A 404 -9.69 -26.53 27.04
CA GLY A 404 -10.87 -27.39 27.30
C GLY A 404 -12.23 -26.81 26.89
N SER A 405 -12.29 -25.59 26.32
CA SER A 405 -13.55 -24.96 25.90
C SER A 405 -14.24 -25.61 24.70
N GLY A 406 -13.57 -26.54 24.00
CA GLY A 406 -14.12 -27.25 22.83
C GLY A 406 -13.63 -26.74 21.46
N LYS A 407 -12.73 -25.73 21.42
CA LYS A 407 -12.16 -25.17 20.17
C LYS A 407 -11.69 -26.22 19.17
N SER A 408 -10.78 -27.11 19.57
CA SER A 408 -10.20 -28.12 18.67
C SER A 408 -11.26 -29.10 18.17
N THR A 409 -12.29 -29.41 18.97
CA THR A 409 -13.38 -30.30 18.56
C THR A 409 -14.26 -29.64 17.51
N ILE A 410 -14.66 -28.37 17.72
CA ILE A 410 -15.46 -27.60 16.75
C ILE A 410 -14.65 -27.33 15.47
N ALA A 411 -13.36 -27.01 15.61
CA ALA A 411 -12.46 -26.79 14.47
C ALA A 411 -12.31 -28.04 13.59
N ASN A 412 -12.23 -29.24 14.19
CA ASN A 412 -12.21 -30.49 13.43
C ASN A 412 -13.55 -30.79 12.75
N ALA A 413 -14.68 -30.53 13.41
CA ALA A 413 -15.99 -30.67 12.79
C ALA A 413 -16.17 -29.72 11.61
N LEU A 414 -15.73 -28.46 11.75
CA LEU A 414 -15.71 -27.48 10.66
C LEU A 414 -14.79 -27.92 9.51
N LEU A 415 -13.59 -28.43 9.82
CA LEU A 415 -12.67 -28.97 8.83
C LEU A 415 -13.35 -30.03 7.96
N ILE A 416 -14.02 -31.01 8.58
CA ILE A 416 -14.71 -32.08 7.85
C ILE A 416 -15.81 -31.51 6.97
N LYS A 417 -16.69 -30.64 7.51
CA LYS A 417 -17.77 -30.02 6.73
C LYS A 417 -17.25 -29.22 5.53
N LEU A 418 -16.18 -28.45 5.69
CA LEU A 418 -15.57 -27.69 4.59
C LEU A 418 -14.89 -28.59 3.56
N MET A 419 -14.27 -29.69 4.00
CA MET A 419 -13.70 -30.70 3.10
C MET A 419 -14.77 -31.45 2.30
N GLU A 420 -15.93 -31.72 2.91
CA GLU A 420 -17.11 -32.31 2.22
C GLU A 420 -17.68 -31.36 1.16
N MET A 421 -17.77 -30.06 1.46
CA MET A 421 -18.20 -29.04 0.48
C MET A 421 -17.22 -28.91 -0.69
N GLY A 422 -15.91 -29.10 -0.42
CA GLY A 422 -14.85 -29.01 -1.41
C GLY A 422 -14.59 -27.59 -1.92
N GLY A 423 -13.85 -27.49 -3.03
CA GLY A 423 -13.58 -26.24 -3.76
C GLY A 423 -12.33 -25.46 -3.32
N ARG A 424 -11.88 -25.58 -2.07
CA ARG A 424 -10.62 -24.97 -1.58
C ARG A 424 -9.87 -25.92 -0.65
N PRO A 425 -8.53 -25.88 -0.63
CA PRO A 425 -7.75 -26.62 0.35
C PRO A 425 -8.00 -26.04 1.75
N VAL A 426 -8.18 -26.92 2.73
CA VAL A 426 -8.42 -26.56 4.13
C VAL A 426 -7.23 -27.03 4.98
N THR A 427 -6.67 -26.13 5.78
CA THR A 427 -5.53 -26.40 6.66
C THR A 427 -5.92 -26.14 8.11
N LEU A 428 -5.75 -27.15 8.96
CA LEU A 428 -5.96 -27.03 10.41
C LEU A 428 -4.64 -26.70 11.12
N LEU A 429 -4.61 -25.52 11.76
CA LEU A 429 -3.54 -25.03 12.64
C LEU A 429 -4.02 -25.14 14.10
N ASP A 430 -4.20 -26.37 14.57
CA ASP A 430 -4.54 -26.66 15.97
C ASP A 430 -3.33 -26.45 16.90
N GLY A 431 -3.59 -26.12 18.17
CA GLY A 431 -2.55 -25.76 19.14
C GLY A 431 -1.47 -26.83 19.32
N ASP A 432 -1.85 -28.11 19.36
CA ASP A 432 -0.90 -29.22 19.52
C ASP A 432 -0.07 -29.43 18.23
N VAL A 433 -0.67 -29.27 17.04
CA VAL A 433 0.03 -29.36 15.74
C VAL A 433 1.01 -28.21 15.57
N VAL A 434 0.59 -26.98 15.89
CA VAL A 434 1.44 -25.78 15.81
C VAL A 434 2.61 -25.91 16.79
N ARG A 435 2.35 -26.27 18.05
CA ARG A 435 3.43 -26.43 19.05
C ARG A 435 4.44 -27.49 18.62
N LYS A 436 4.00 -28.58 17.99
CA LYS A 436 4.92 -29.61 17.51
C LYS A 436 5.80 -29.13 16.34
N ASN A 437 5.24 -28.40 15.38
CA ASN A 437 5.91 -28.14 14.10
C ASN A 437 6.50 -26.73 13.96
N LEU A 438 5.96 -25.76 14.68
CA LEU A 438 6.27 -24.34 14.49
C LEU A 438 6.75 -23.65 15.76
N SER A 439 6.60 -24.26 16.94
CA SER A 439 6.82 -23.57 18.22
C SER A 439 7.24 -24.53 19.35
N SER A 440 7.98 -25.59 19.03
CA SER A 440 8.40 -26.62 19.99
C SER A 440 9.35 -26.08 21.05
N GLU A 441 10.07 -25.00 20.73
CA GLU A 441 10.99 -24.30 21.61
C GLU A 441 10.31 -23.26 22.51
N LEU A 442 9.06 -22.90 22.22
CA LEU A 442 8.36 -21.85 22.97
C LEU A 442 7.68 -22.40 24.22
N GLY A 443 7.98 -21.76 25.35
CA GLY A 443 7.32 -22.01 26.63
C GLY A 443 5.91 -21.42 26.71
N PHE A 444 5.54 -20.98 27.92
CA PHE A 444 4.21 -20.47 28.24
C PHE A 444 4.19 -19.03 28.75
N SER A 445 5.32 -18.30 28.71
CA SER A 445 5.33 -16.88 29.05
C SER A 445 4.46 -16.08 28.09
N LYS A 446 4.10 -14.86 28.51
CA LYS A 446 3.36 -13.91 27.66
C LYS A 446 4.03 -13.71 26.30
N GLU A 447 5.33 -13.46 26.28
CA GLU A 447 6.11 -13.22 25.04
C GLU A 447 6.10 -14.45 24.13
N HIS A 448 6.27 -15.65 24.71
CA HIS A 448 6.24 -16.90 23.94
C HIS A 448 4.84 -17.20 23.38
N ARG A 449 3.78 -16.85 24.10
CA ARG A 449 2.40 -16.97 23.60
C ARG A 449 2.16 -16.00 22.46
N ASP A 450 2.53 -14.74 22.62
CA ASP A 450 2.41 -13.72 21.59
C ASP A 450 3.14 -14.14 20.32
N LEU A 451 4.38 -14.61 20.44
CA LEU A 451 5.16 -15.10 19.31
C LEU A 451 4.52 -16.32 18.65
N ASN A 452 4.00 -17.27 19.42
CA ASN A 452 3.29 -18.43 18.88
C ASN A 452 2.04 -18.01 18.08
N ILE A 453 1.22 -17.08 18.58
CA ILE A 453 0.04 -16.60 17.85
C ILE A 453 0.45 -15.83 16.59
N ARG A 454 1.50 -14.99 16.66
CA ARG A 454 2.04 -14.30 15.47
C ARG A 454 2.53 -15.27 14.40
N ARG A 455 3.18 -16.38 14.78
CA ARG A 455 3.58 -17.45 13.85
C ARG A 455 2.37 -18.12 13.21
N ILE A 456 1.32 -18.43 13.97
CA ILE A 456 0.06 -18.95 13.43
C ILE A 456 -0.54 -17.95 12.44
N GLY A 457 -0.63 -16.66 12.82
CA GLY A 457 -1.15 -15.59 11.98
C GLY A 457 -0.42 -15.46 10.65
N TYR A 458 0.92 -15.53 10.68
CA TYR A 458 1.75 -15.51 9.47
C TYR A 458 1.48 -16.72 8.55
N VAL A 459 1.42 -17.93 9.09
CA VAL A 459 1.12 -19.12 8.28
C VAL A 459 -0.30 -19.06 7.71
N ALA A 460 -1.26 -18.62 8.53
CA ALA A 460 -2.66 -18.45 8.13
C ALA A 460 -2.85 -17.37 7.05
N SER A 461 -2.08 -16.27 7.10
CA SER A 461 -2.12 -15.22 6.08
C SER A 461 -1.60 -15.71 4.73
N GLU A 462 -0.51 -16.50 4.71
CA GLU A 462 -0.02 -17.11 3.47
C GLU A 462 -0.97 -18.17 2.91
N ILE A 463 -1.64 -18.97 3.76
CA ILE A 463 -2.70 -19.90 3.31
C ILE A 463 -3.86 -19.11 2.68
N THR A 464 -4.32 -18.05 3.37
CA THR A 464 -5.43 -17.18 2.93
C THR A 464 -5.10 -16.51 1.59
N LYS A 465 -3.90 -15.97 1.46
CA LYS A 465 -3.37 -15.36 0.23
C LYS A 465 -3.37 -16.30 -0.97
N ASN A 466 -3.13 -17.59 -0.75
CA ASN A 466 -3.14 -18.61 -1.79
C ASN A 466 -4.52 -19.25 -2.02
N GLY A 467 -5.60 -18.62 -1.53
CA GLY A 467 -6.97 -19.10 -1.75
C GLY A 467 -7.41 -20.27 -0.86
N GLY A 468 -6.58 -20.65 0.11
CA GLY A 468 -6.89 -21.71 1.07
C GLY A 468 -7.73 -21.23 2.25
N ILE A 469 -8.26 -22.19 3.01
CA ILE A 469 -8.97 -21.95 4.26
C ILE A 469 -8.07 -22.34 5.42
N ALA A 470 -7.68 -21.39 6.25
CA ALA A 470 -6.95 -21.67 7.49
C ALA A 470 -7.93 -21.76 8.67
N ILE A 471 -7.90 -22.87 9.41
CA ILE A 471 -8.66 -23.04 10.64
C ILE A 471 -7.66 -23.06 11.80
N CYS A 472 -7.70 -22.05 12.65
CA CYS A 472 -6.77 -21.88 13.76
C CYS A 472 -7.53 -22.09 15.08
N ALA A 473 -7.01 -22.94 15.98
CA ALA A 473 -7.63 -23.20 17.29
C ALA A 473 -6.71 -22.97 18.51
N PRO A 474 -5.91 -21.88 18.59
CA PRO A 474 -5.13 -21.57 19.77
C PRO A 474 -5.99 -20.98 20.90
N ILE A 475 -5.39 -20.74 22.08
CA ILE A 475 -6.04 -19.97 23.16
C ILE A 475 -6.15 -18.49 22.77
N ALA A 476 -5.11 -17.91 22.15
CA ALA A 476 -5.03 -16.49 21.75
C ALA A 476 -5.58 -15.51 22.80
N PRO A 477 -4.96 -15.44 24.00
CA PRO A 477 -5.56 -14.77 25.14
C PRO A 477 -5.56 -13.24 25.05
N TYR A 478 -4.65 -12.63 24.30
CA TYR A 478 -4.47 -11.18 24.30
C TYR A 478 -5.11 -10.53 23.08
N ALA A 479 -5.92 -9.47 23.31
CA ALA A 479 -6.65 -8.79 22.24
C ALA A 479 -5.71 -8.17 21.20
N SER A 480 -4.66 -7.47 21.65
CA SER A 480 -3.68 -6.81 20.78
C SER A 480 -3.01 -7.76 19.78
N THR A 481 -2.76 -9.01 20.18
CA THR A 481 -2.17 -10.01 19.29
C THR A 481 -3.18 -10.56 18.30
N ARG A 482 -4.46 -10.70 18.69
CA ARG A 482 -5.55 -11.07 17.76
C ARG A 482 -5.79 -9.98 16.72
N ASP A 483 -5.79 -8.71 17.13
CA ASP A 483 -5.93 -7.56 16.23
C ASP A 483 -4.77 -7.49 15.23
N ALA A 484 -3.53 -7.69 15.69
CA ALA A 484 -2.36 -7.70 14.82
C ALA A 484 -2.43 -8.78 13.73
N ILE A 485 -2.84 -10.01 14.07
CA ILE A 485 -2.98 -11.07 13.05
C ILE A 485 -4.20 -10.87 12.14
N ARG A 486 -5.28 -10.25 12.65
CA ARG A 486 -6.44 -9.84 11.85
C ARG A 486 -6.00 -8.87 10.77
N GLU A 487 -5.26 -7.81 11.14
CA GLU A 487 -4.72 -6.83 10.19
C GLU A 487 -3.81 -7.48 9.13
N ASP A 488 -3.00 -8.47 9.51
CA ASP A 488 -2.13 -9.18 8.58
C ASP A 488 -2.89 -10.07 7.59
N ILE A 489 -3.94 -10.73 8.03
CA ILE A 489 -4.75 -11.63 7.21
C ILE A 489 -5.69 -10.86 6.29
N GLU A 490 -6.29 -9.77 6.78
CA GLU A 490 -7.24 -8.91 6.04
C GLU A 490 -6.62 -8.20 4.82
N LYS A 491 -5.29 -8.16 4.75
CA LYS A 491 -4.55 -7.76 3.53
C LYS A 491 -4.85 -8.67 2.34
N PHE A 492 -5.14 -9.95 2.61
CA PHE A 492 -5.23 -11.00 1.58
C PHE A 492 -6.64 -11.63 1.47
N GLY A 493 -7.36 -11.79 2.57
CA GLY A 493 -8.69 -12.41 2.58
C GLY A 493 -9.44 -12.14 3.88
N ALA A 494 -10.57 -12.80 4.10
CA ALA A 494 -11.37 -12.54 5.31
C ALA A 494 -10.75 -13.20 6.56
N PHE A 495 -10.86 -12.51 7.69
CA PHE A 495 -10.57 -13.05 9.02
C PHE A 495 -11.88 -13.16 9.81
N ILE A 496 -12.07 -14.29 10.49
CA ILE A 496 -13.28 -14.60 11.25
C ILE A 496 -12.87 -15.05 12.64
N GLU A 497 -13.08 -14.19 13.62
CA GLU A 497 -12.85 -14.49 15.03
C GLU A 497 -14.09 -15.15 15.62
N ILE A 498 -13.90 -16.36 16.11
CA ILE A 498 -14.92 -17.16 16.77
C ILE A 498 -14.54 -17.29 18.24
N HIS A 499 -15.30 -16.62 19.09
CA HIS A 499 -15.16 -16.74 20.53
C HIS A 499 -15.91 -17.99 21.00
N VAL A 500 -15.18 -18.98 21.53
CA VAL A 500 -15.76 -20.16 22.17
C VAL A 500 -15.92 -19.87 23.65
N ALA A 501 -17.09 -19.32 24.00
CA ALA A 501 -17.42 -18.62 25.23
C ALA A 501 -17.75 -19.53 26.43
N THR A 502 -17.31 -20.79 26.40
CA THR A 502 -17.51 -21.75 27.49
C THR A 502 -16.94 -21.23 28.80
N SER A 503 -17.71 -21.34 29.90
CA SER A 503 -17.26 -20.89 31.22
C SER A 503 -15.98 -21.59 31.67
N ILE A 504 -15.20 -20.92 32.53
CA ILE A 504 -13.97 -21.51 33.05
C ILE A 504 -14.28 -22.71 33.94
N GLU A 505 -15.39 -22.67 34.67
CA GLU A 505 -15.87 -23.75 35.53
C GLU A 505 -16.16 -25.01 34.71
N GLU A 506 -16.82 -24.86 33.56
CA GLU A 506 -17.09 -25.98 32.67
C GLU A 506 -15.80 -26.47 31.99
N CYS A 507 -14.89 -25.57 31.61
CA CYS A 507 -13.58 -25.94 31.07
C CYS A 507 -12.76 -26.76 32.08
N GLU A 508 -12.77 -26.37 33.37
CA GLU A 508 -12.16 -27.10 34.47
C GLU A 508 -12.81 -28.47 34.66
N ARG A 509 -14.15 -28.55 34.60
CA ARG A 509 -14.89 -29.82 34.69
C ARG A 509 -14.52 -30.79 33.57
N ARG A 510 -14.24 -30.26 32.36
CA ARG A 510 -13.85 -31.02 31.16
C ARG A 510 -12.34 -31.31 31.07
N ASP A 511 -11.53 -30.91 32.05
CA ASP A 511 -10.06 -30.96 32.00
C ASP A 511 -9.48 -32.38 32.01
N ARG A 512 -9.48 -33.01 30.84
CA ARG A 512 -8.95 -34.36 30.65
C ARG A 512 -7.43 -34.47 30.87
N LYS A 513 -6.70 -33.36 30.71
CA LYS A 513 -5.23 -33.30 30.83
C LYS A 513 -4.78 -32.96 32.27
N GLY A 514 -5.70 -32.61 33.17
CA GLY A 514 -5.41 -32.24 34.56
C GLY A 514 -4.64 -30.92 34.70
N LEU A 515 -4.58 -30.11 33.64
CA LEU A 515 -3.81 -28.87 33.58
C LEU A 515 -4.36 -27.80 34.51
N TYR A 516 -5.68 -27.68 34.63
CA TYR A 516 -6.32 -26.73 35.53
C TYR A 516 -6.06 -27.07 37.00
N LYS A 517 -6.13 -28.35 37.35
CA LYS A 517 -5.77 -28.80 38.70
C LYS A 517 -4.32 -28.44 39.05
N LEU A 518 -3.39 -28.73 38.14
CA LEU A 518 -1.97 -28.39 38.31
C LEU A 518 -1.73 -26.87 38.38
N ALA A 519 -2.50 -26.08 37.63
CA ALA A 519 -2.46 -24.62 37.68
C ALA A 519 -2.97 -24.07 39.02
N ARG A 520 -4.11 -24.58 39.52
CA ARG A 520 -4.67 -24.22 40.84
C ARG A 520 -3.74 -24.60 41.98
N GLU A 521 -2.99 -25.71 41.85
CA GLU A 521 -1.93 -26.13 42.77
C GLU A 521 -0.62 -25.32 42.63
N GLY A 522 -0.56 -24.36 41.71
CA GLY A 522 0.62 -23.51 41.49
C GLY A 522 1.80 -24.20 40.78
N LYS A 523 1.61 -25.43 40.28
CA LYS A 523 2.64 -26.21 39.58
C LYS A 523 2.84 -25.75 38.13
N ILE A 524 1.80 -25.18 37.51
CA ILE A 524 1.89 -24.50 36.20
C ILE A 524 1.75 -23.00 36.44
N LYS A 525 2.84 -22.27 36.21
CA LYS A 525 2.84 -20.81 36.30
C LYS A 525 2.14 -20.20 35.09
N GLU A 526 1.50 -19.05 35.28
CA GLU A 526 0.93 -18.22 34.20
C GLU A 526 -0.14 -18.94 33.36
N PHE A 527 -0.99 -19.77 33.97
CA PHE A 527 -2.07 -20.45 33.27
C PHE A 527 -3.24 -19.51 32.95
N THR A 528 -3.69 -19.49 31.68
CA THR A 528 -4.77 -18.59 31.21
C THR A 528 -6.07 -18.83 31.98
N GLY A 529 -6.70 -17.74 32.44
CA GLY A 529 -7.95 -17.78 33.22
C GLY A 529 -7.75 -18.05 34.71
N ILE A 530 -6.54 -18.42 35.15
CA ILE A 530 -6.22 -18.70 36.56
C ILE A 530 -5.24 -17.67 37.10
N SER A 531 -4.06 -17.58 36.49
CA SER A 531 -2.98 -16.68 36.90
C SER A 531 -2.49 -15.75 35.77
N ASP A 532 -2.93 -15.97 34.53
CA ASP A 532 -2.70 -15.11 33.36
C ASP A 532 -4.07 -14.70 32.76
N PRO A 533 -4.30 -13.45 32.36
CA PRO A 533 -5.61 -12.99 31.88
C PRO A 533 -6.02 -13.62 30.54
N TYR A 534 -7.33 -13.56 30.27
CA TYR A 534 -7.93 -13.82 28.97
C TYR A 534 -8.77 -12.60 28.58
N ASP A 535 -8.34 -11.87 27.56
CA ASP A 535 -9.06 -10.71 27.04
C ASP A 535 -10.23 -11.22 26.19
N VAL A 536 -11.42 -11.25 26.77
CA VAL A 536 -12.65 -11.68 26.10
C VAL A 536 -12.88 -10.84 24.83
N PRO A 537 -13.03 -11.46 23.64
CA PRO A 537 -13.32 -10.75 22.40
C PRO A 537 -14.57 -9.87 22.53
N GLN A 538 -14.44 -8.58 22.24
CA GLN A 538 -15.56 -7.62 22.35
C GLN A 538 -16.46 -7.64 21.10
N CYS A 539 -15.87 -7.81 19.92
CA CYS A 539 -16.57 -7.80 18.63
C CYS A 539 -16.21 -9.03 17.76
N PRO A 540 -16.34 -10.27 18.26
CA PRO A 540 -16.08 -11.44 17.42
C PRO A 540 -17.15 -11.55 16.32
N GLU A 541 -16.78 -12.09 15.16
CA GLU A 541 -17.74 -12.37 14.08
C GLU A 541 -18.84 -13.36 14.53
N LEU A 542 -18.50 -14.27 15.46
CA LEU A 542 -19.43 -15.22 16.08
C LEU A 542 -18.99 -15.56 17.51
N SER A 543 -19.93 -15.58 18.45
CA SER A 543 -19.73 -16.14 19.80
C SER A 543 -20.50 -17.45 19.91
N LEU A 544 -19.83 -18.51 20.38
CA LEU A 544 -20.38 -19.85 20.52
C LEU A 544 -20.41 -20.25 21.99
N GLU A 545 -21.59 -20.57 22.49
CA GLU A 545 -21.75 -21.29 23.75
C GLU A 545 -21.61 -22.79 23.52
N THR A 546 -20.95 -23.51 24.43
CA THR A 546 -20.76 -24.97 24.30
C THR A 546 -21.27 -25.77 25.49
N GLU A 547 -21.87 -25.09 26.48
CA GLU A 547 -22.57 -25.74 27.59
C GLU A 547 -23.90 -26.29 27.09
N ASP A 548 -24.07 -27.60 27.20
CA ASP A 548 -25.26 -28.34 26.75
C ASP A 548 -25.62 -28.19 25.25
N ILE A 549 -24.68 -27.69 24.43
CA ILE A 549 -24.82 -27.59 22.98
C ILE A 549 -23.94 -28.64 22.30
N ASP A 550 -24.55 -29.38 21.37
CA ASP A 550 -23.83 -30.38 20.56
C ASP A 550 -22.82 -29.71 19.60
N VAL A 551 -21.68 -30.37 19.40
CA VAL A 551 -20.58 -29.86 18.57
C VAL A 551 -21.03 -29.63 17.14
N ASP A 552 -21.89 -30.51 16.60
CA ASP A 552 -22.39 -30.37 15.23
C ASP A 552 -23.22 -29.09 15.06
N LYS A 553 -24.03 -28.73 16.07
CA LYS A 553 -24.79 -27.47 16.09
C LYS A 553 -23.85 -26.27 16.11
N CYS A 554 -22.80 -26.30 16.93
CA CYS A 554 -21.80 -25.22 16.97
C CYS A 554 -21.09 -25.08 15.62
N ALA A 555 -20.63 -26.18 15.03
CA ALA A 555 -19.99 -26.17 13.72
C ALA A 555 -20.95 -25.68 12.61
N HIS A 556 -22.23 -26.04 12.67
CA HIS A 556 -23.23 -25.55 11.72
C HIS A 556 -23.50 -24.04 11.85
N GLN A 557 -23.50 -23.49 13.07
CA GLN A 557 -23.56 -22.02 13.24
C GLN A 557 -22.37 -21.32 12.57
N VAL A 558 -21.17 -21.92 12.63
CA VAL A 558 -20.01 -21.39 11.89
C VAL A 558 -20.25 -21.43 10.39
N ILE A 559 -20.77 -22.53 9.84
CA ILE A 559 -21.11 -22.64 8.41
C ILE A 559 -22.11 -21.54 8.00
N LEU A 560 -23.22 -21.38 8.73
CA LEU A 560 -24.21 -20.33 8.45
C LEU A 560 -23.59 -18.93 8.50
N LYS A 561 -22.67 -18.68 9.44
CA LYS A 561 -21.94 -17.41 9.48
C LYS A 561 -21.07 -17.22 8.22
N LEU A 562 -20.31 -18.23 7.83
CA LEU A 562 -19.46 -18.18 6.62
C LEU A 562 -20.30 -17.98 5.34
N GLU A 563 -21.47 -18.61 5.24
CA GLU A 563 -22.45 -18.39 4.15
C GLU A 563 -22.96 -16.95 4.13
N SER A 564 -23.40 -16.43 5.28
CA SER A 564 -23.92 -15.05 5.39
C SER A 564 -22.88 -13.99 4.98
N MET A 565 -21.59 -14.30 5.15
CA MET A 565 -20.47 -13.43 4.76
C MET A 565 -20.07 -13.60 3.28
N GLY A 566 -20.69 -14.54 2.56
CA GLY A 566 -20.42 -14.88 1.16
C GLY A 566 -19.10 -15.62 0.94
N LEU A 567 -18.52 -16.19 2.01
CA LEU A 567 -17.22 -16.87 1.96
C LEU A 567 -17.32 -18.30 1.46
N ILE A 568 -18.46 -18.94 1.66
CA ILE A 568 -18.85 -20.20 1.04
C ILE A 568 -20.16 -19.97 0.29
N LYS A 569 -20.42 -20.78 -0.74
CA LYS A 569 -21.68 -20.72 -1.47
C LYS A 569 -22.77 -21.40 -0.63
N ALA A 570 -23.96 -20.80 -0.64
CA ALA A 570 -25.19 -21.45 -0.19
C ALA A 570 -25.57 -22.60 -1.12
#